data_AF-A0A0R3GRF5-F1
#
_entry.id   AF-A0A0R3GRF5-F1
#
_cell.length_a   1.000
_cell.length_b   1.000
_cell.length_c   1.000
_cell.angle_alpha   90.00
_cell.angle_beta   90.00
_cell.angle_gamma   90.00
#
_symmetry.space_group_name_H-M   'P 1'
#
loop_
_entity.id
_entity.type
_entity.pdbx_description
1 polymer ?
#
loop_
_entity_poly.entity_id
_entity_poly.type
_entity_poly.pdbx_seq_one_letter_code
_entity_poly.pdbx_strand_id
1 'polypeptide(L)'
;MLSLRQRELEADGCSPRWGPASPQEYEDTIVDIHAWCASLGSGLLRRLAIFHSLGAPYIVDGWINPGTWILELTTDDVSSCSPNLATRHDEFLALLCDEHLGLPLRIDTKYCICERPFGFSAACTYTLVPRHGPSRQELQIRFRWVPGQRDYPEAFQSARRNRG
;
A
#
# COMPACT_ATOMS: atom_id res chain seq x y z
N MET A 1 36.85 -0.83 -7.50
CA MET A 1 35.65 -1.37 -8.19
C MET A 1 34.46 -0.43 -8.06
N LEU A 2 34.07 0.00 -6.85
CA LEU A 2 33.00 0.99 -6.63
C LEU A 2 33.24 2.36 -7.27
N SER A 3 34.49 2.86 -7.24
CA SER A 3 34.89 4.14 -7.84
C SER A 3 34.83 4.18 -9.36
N LEU A 4 34.90 3.03 -10.03
CA LEU A 4 34.80 2.93 -11.49
C LEU A 4 33.33 2.99 -11.92
N ARG A 5 32.48 2.26 -11.20
CA ARG A 5 31.03 2.25 -11.42
C ARG A 5 30.39 3.62 -11.15
N GLN A 6 30.88 4.34 -10.16
CA GLN A 6 30.44 5.71 -9.89
C GLN A 6 30.75 6.65 -11.07
N ARG A 7 31.94 6.55 -11.67
CA ARG A 7 32.33 7.39 -12.82
C ARG A 7 31.54 7.08 -14.08
N GLU A 8 31.19 5.82 -14.31
CA GLU A 8 30.31 5.42 -15.42
C GLU A 8 28.92 6.05 -15.27
N LEU A 9 28.34 5.99 -14.07
CA LEU A 9 27.03 6.57 -13.79
C LEU A 9 27.03 8.10 -13.91
N GLU A 10 28.07 8.76 -13.42
CA GLU A 10 28.22 10.22 -13.55
C GLU A 10 28.38 10.66 -15.03
N ALA A 11 29.06 9.85 -15.85
CA ALA A 11 29.20 10.11 -17.30
C ALA A 11 27.88 9.96 -18.06
N ASP A 12 27.00 9.07 -17.61
CA ASP A 12 25.64 8.86 -18.14
C ASP A 12 24.61 9.88 -17.59
N GLY A 13 25.08 10.92 -16.86
CA GLY A 13 24.22 11.97 -16.29
C GLY A 13 23.49 11.56 -15.02
N CYS A 14 23.78 10.37 -14.48
CA CYS A 14 23.23 9.91 -13.20
C CYS A 14 24.08 10.46 -12.05
N SER A 15 23.74 11.66 -11.58
CA SER A 15 24.37 12.26 -10.40
C SER A 15 23.87 11.61 -9.10
N PRO A 16 24.75 11.24 -8.16
CA PRO A 16 24.33 10.75 -6.85
C PRO A 16 23.51 11.81 -6.11
N ARG A 17 22.26 11.48 -5.73
CA ARG A 17 21.33 12.39 -5.03
C ARG A 17 21.64 12.59 -3.53
N TRP A 18 22.90 12.39 -3.12
CA TRP A 18 23.37 12.58 -1.74
C TRP A 18 23.83 14.01 -1.45
N GLY A 19 23.85 14.88 -2.47
CA GLY A 19 24.07 16.32 -2.29
C GLY A 19 22.89 17.01 -1.60
N PRO A 20 23.02 18.29 -1.24
CA PRO A 20 21.91 19.06 -0.68
C PRO A 20 20.70 19.01 -1.63
N ALA A 21 19.53 18.72 -1.08
CA ALA A 21 18.29 18.61 -1.85
C ALA A 21 18.01 19.93 -2.59
N SER A 22 18.00 19.87 -3.93
CA SER A 22 17.53 20.97 -4.78
C SER A 22 16.16 20.59 -5.33
N PRO A 23 15.09 21.35 -5.03
CA PRO A 23 13.76 21.07 -5.57
C PRO A 23 13.79 21.13 -7.10
N GLN A 24 13.33 20.07 -7.76
CA GLN A 24 13.04 20.08 -9.20
C GLN A 24 11.55 20.43 -9.39
N GLU A 25 11.17 21.15 -10.45
CA GLU A 25 9.78 21.64 -10.62
C GLU A 25 8.70 20.53 -10.61
N TYR A 26 9.04 19.30 -11.03
CA TYR A 26 8.13 18.15 -10.92
C TYR A 26 8.06 17.56 -9.50
N GLU A 27 9.10 17.78 -8.68
CA GLU A 27 9.14 17.37 -7.29
C GLU A 27 8.21 18.24 -6.45
N ASP A 28 7.95 19.51 -6.81
CA ASP A 28 7.06 20.39 -6.05
C ASP A 28 5.61 19.85 -5.98
N THR A 29 5.08 19.36 -7.11
CA THR A 29 3.74 18.76 -7.14
C THR A 29 3.68 17.45 -6.34
N ILE A 30 4.76 16.66 -6.38
CA ILE A 30 4.87 15.41 -5.62
C ILE A 30 5.03 15.72 -4.12
N VAL A 31 5.84 16.71 -3.76
CA VAL A 31 6.08 17.14 -2.38
C VAL A 31 4.79 17.62 -1.75
N ASP A 32 3.96 18.39 -2.45
CA ASP A 32 2.67 18.84 -1.91
C ASP A 32 1.72 17.66 -1.62
N ILE A 33 1.61 16.71 -2.57
CA ILE A 33 0.78 15.51 -2.40
C ILE A 33 1.29 14.65 -1.24
N HIS A 34 2.60 14.47 -1.13
CA HIS A 34 3.23 13.66 -0.08
C HIS A 34 3.18 14.36 1.28
N ALA A 35 3.40 15.67 1.36
CA ALA A 35 3.32 16.45 2.59
C ALA A 35 1.91 16.38 3.18
N TRP A 36 0.88 16.45 2.32
CA TRP A 36 -0.51 16.33 2.71
C TRP A 36 -0.89 14.94 3.23
N CYS A 37 -0.24 13.89 2.74
CA CYS A 37 -0.46 12.51 3.19
C CYS A 37 0.47 12.10 4.34
N ALA A 38 1.53 12.86 4.64
CA ALA A 38 2.60 12.43 5.53
C ALA A 38 2.12 11.97 6.92
N SER A 39 1.10 12.62 7.48
CA SER A 39 0.52 12.26 8.78
C SER A 39 -0.11 10.86 8.78
N LEU A 40 -0.91 10.55 7.74
CA LEU A 40 -1.53 9.23 7.54
C LEU A 40 -0.46 8.15 7.38
N GLY A 41 0.57 8.43 6.60
CA GLY A 41 1.68 7.51 6.34
C GLY A 41 2.49 7.18 7.56
N SER A 42 2.88 8.23 8.26
CA SER A 42 3.55 8.12 9.55
C SER A 42 2.69 7.37 10.57
N GLY A 43 1.37 7.55 10.54
CA GLY A 43 0.41 6.83 11.36
C GLY A 43 0.39 5.32 11.08
N LEU A 44 0.35 4.95 9.80
CA LEU A 44 0.37 3.56 9.33
C LEU A 44 1.69 2.87 9.71
N LEU A 45 2.84 3.53 9.48
CA LEU A 45 4.16 2.97 9.80
C LEU A 45 4.33 2.70 11.30
N ARG A 46 3.84 3.58 12.18
CA ARG A 46 3.88 3.36 13.63
C ARG A 46 3.02 2.18 14.09
N ARG A 47 2.09 1.72 13.24
CA ARG A 47 1.14 0.64 13.50
C ARG A 47 1.40 -0.57 12.62
N LEU A 48 2.64 -0.75 12.17
CA LEU A 48 3.05 -1.90 11.35
C LEU A 48 2.67 -3.24 12.00
N ALA A 49 2.65 -3.31 13.34
CA ALA A 49 2.23 -4.49 14.10
C ALA A 49 0.80 -4.96 13.77
N ILE A 50 -0.11 -4.07 13.35
CA ILE A 50 -1.47 -4.45 12.91
C ILE A 50 -1.38 -5.40 11.70
N PHE A 51 -0.46 -5.15 10.77
CA PHE A 51 -0.25 -6.01 9.62
C PHE A 51 0.31 -7.39 10.01
N HIS A 52 1.09 -7.45 11.09
CA HIS A 52 1.60 -8.72 11.63
C HIS A 52 0.56 -9.50 12.45
N SER A 53 -0.41 -8.82 13.05
CA SER A 53 -1.39 -9.44 13.96
C SER A 53 -2.37 -10.40 13.28
N LEU A 54 -2.54 -10.30 11.96
CA LEU A 54 -3.45 -11.15 11.20
C LEU A 54 -2.93 -12.57 10.93
N GLY A 55 -1.66 -12.85 11.26
CA GLY A 55 -1.06 -14.17 11.06
C GLY A 55 -0.99 -14.63 9.59
N ALA A 56 -1.23 -13.72 8.63
CA ALA A 56 -1.15 -13.99 7.20
C ALA A 56 -0.05 -13.13 6.56
N PRO A 57 0.81 -13.70 5.71
CA PRO A 57 1.80 -12.92 4.98
C PRO A 57 1.09 -12.10 3.88
N TYR A 58 1.17 -10.77 4.01
CA TYR A 58 0.73 -9.85 2.96
C TYR A 58 1.94 -9.27 2.23
N ILE A 59 1.85 -9.20 0.92
CA ILE A 59 2.63 -8.25 0.14
C ILE A 59 1.88 -6.93 0.18
N VAL A 60 2.60 -5.89 0.61
CA VAL A 60 2.03 -4.56 0.84
C VAL A 60 2.60 -3.61 -0.21
N ASP A 61 1.72 -3.12 -1.09
CA ASP A 61 2.01 -2.06 -2.05
C ASP A 61 1.24 -0.81 -1.67
N GLY A 62 1.81 0.36 -1.93
CA GLY A 62 1.16 1.63 -1.60
C GLY A 62 1.50 2.73 -2.60
N TRP A 63 0.51 3.52 -2.97
CA TRP A 63 0.67 4.67 -3.84
C TRP A 63 -0.39 5.73 -3.55
N ILE A 64 -0.13 6.95 -4.00
CA ILE A 64 -1.00 8.10 -3.76
C ILE A 64 -1.55 8.57 -5.10
N ASN A 65 -2.87 8.71 -5.15
CA ASN A 65 -3.59 9.43 -6.19
C ASN A 65 -4.05 10.79 -5.61
N PRO A 66 -4.41 11.78 -6.44
CA PRO A 66 -4.99 13.03 -5.95
C PRO A 66 -6.20 12.76 -5.02
N GLY A 67 -6.06 13.07 -3.73
CA GLY A 67 -7.11 12.89 -2.72
C GLY A 67 -7.26 11.47 -2.14
N THR A 68 -6.52 10.47 -2.64
CA THR A 68 -6.67 9.08 -2.17
C THR A 68 -5.31 8.43 -1.97
N TRP A 69 -5.03 7.97 -0.75
CA TRP A 69 -3.94 7.03 -0.52
C TRP A 69 -4.47 5.61 -0.66
N ILE A 70 -3.89 4.82 -1.56
CA ILE A 70 -4.21 3.41 -1.72
C ILE A 70 -3.12 2.55 -1.05
N LEU A 71 -3.57 1.60 -0.21
CA LEU A 71 -2.76 0.53 0.34
C LEU A 71 -3.34 -0.81 -0.13
N GLU A 72 -2.57 -1.52 -0.94
CA GLU A 72 -2.94 -2.82 -1.49
C GLU A 72 -2.23 -3.94 -0.71
N LEU A 73 -3.03 -4.89 -0.25
CA LEU A 73 -2.66 -6.06 0.55
C LEU A 73 -2.93 -7.29 -0.30
N THR A 74 -1.87 -7.89 -0.81
CA THR A 74 -1.94 -9.07 -1.67
C THR A 74 -1.58 -10.32 -0.87
N THR A 75 -2.42 -11.35 -0.94
CA THR A 75 -2.16 -12.68 -0.37
C THR A 75 -1.98 -13.73 -1.45
N ASP A 76 -1.30 -14.83 -1.09
CA ASP A 76 -1.21 -16.05 -1.89
C ASP A 76 -2.48 -16.92 -1.83
N ASP A 77 -3.42 -16.59 -0.96
CA ASP A 77 -4.68 -17.33 -0.81
C ASP A 77 -5.54 -17.22 -2.10
N VAL A 78 -5.68 -18.34 -2.80
CA VAL A 78 -6.21 -18.42 -4.17
C VAL A 78 -7.74 -18.33 -4.23
N SER A 79 -8.44 -18.28 -3.10
CA SER A 79 -9.90 -18.51 -3.09
C SER A 79 -10.73 -17.23 -2.99
N SER A 80 -11.05 -16.60 -4.12
CA SER A 80 -12.19 -15.68 -4.21
C SER A 80 -13.51 -16.46 -4.12
N CYS A 81 -13.84 -16.92 -2.91
CA CYS A 81 -15.09 -17.52 -2.43
C CYS A 81 -14.88 -18.11 -1.01
N SER A 82 -14.41 -17.30 -0.05
CA SER A 82 -14.07 -17.77 1.30
C SER A 82 -14.62 -16.86 2.39
N PRO A 83 -15.60 -17.32 3.20
CA PRO A 83 -16.11 -16.58 4.37
C PRO A 83 -15.02 -16.29 5.40
N ASN A 84 -14.02 -17.18 5.52
CA ASN A 84 -12.88 -16.97 6.41
C ASN A 84 -12.06 -15.75 6.00
N LEU A 85 -11.96 -15.47 4.69
CA LEU A 85 -11.22 -14.31 4.22
C LEU A 85 -12.01 -13.01 4.37
N ALA A 86 -13.34 -13.05 4.23
CA ALA A 86 -14.19 -11.94 4.63
C ALA A 86 -13.97 -11.57 6.12
N THR A 87 -13.90 -12.59 6.98
CA THR A 87 -13.64 -12.42 8.41
C THR A 87 -12.27 -11.78 8.68
N ARG A 88 -11.21 -12.25 8.00
CA ARG A 88 -9.86 -11.63 8.13
C ARG A 88 -9.83 -10.17 7.69
N HIS A 89 -10.56 -9.80 6.63
CA HIS A 89 -10.67 -8.40 6.22
C HIS A 89 -11.33 -7.56 7.31
N ASP A 90 -12.43 -8.06 7.88
CA ASP A 90 -13.17 -7.35 8.93
C ASP A 90 -12.32 -7.24 10.22
N GLU A 91 -11.56 -8.28 10.60
CA GLU A 91 -10.60 -8.25 11.72
C GLU A 91 -9.50 -7.21 11.52
N PHE A 92 -8.91 -7.16 10.33
CA PHE A 92 -7.90 -6.14 10.00
C PHE A 92 -8.45 -4.74 10.12
N LEU A 93 -9.62 -4.50 9.53
CA LEU A 93 -10.25 -3.18 9.51
C LEU A 93 -10.69 -2.76 10.91
N ALA A 94 -11.13 -3.71 11.74
CA ALA A 94 -11.45 -3.46 13.14
C ALA A 94 -10.21 -3.00 13.91
N LEU A 95 -9.08 -3.70 13.78
CA LEU A 95 -7.82 -3.30 14.42
C LEU A 95 -7.28 -1.98 13.87
N LEU A 96 -7.36 -1.77 12.55
CA LEU A 96 -6.90 -0.53 11.91
C LEU A 96 -7.75 0.66 12.33
N CYS A 97 -9.05 0.49 12.55
CA CYS A 97 -9.96 1.55 13.00
C CYS A 97 -10.09 1.64 14.53
N ASP A 98 -9.41 0.79 15.30
CA ASP A 98 -9.48 0.79 16.75
C ASP A 98 -9.05 2.15 17.33
N GLU A 99 -9.76 2.62 18.35
CA GLU A 99 -9.55 3.98 18.90
C GLU A 99 -8.19 4.13 19.61
N HIS A 100 -7.66 3.04 20.17
CA HIS A 100 -6.46 3.06 21.00
C HIS A 100 -5.25 2.48 20.26
N LEU A 101 -5.45 1.40 19.53
CA LEU A 101 -4.41 0.65 18.84
C LEU A 101 -4.31 1.06 17.36
N GLY A 102 -5.43 1.45 16.76
CA GLY A 102 -5.58 1.81 15.36
C GLY A 102 -5.40 3.30 15.08
N LEU A 103 -5.84 3.70 13.90
CA LEU A 103 -5.92 5.08 13.44
C LEU A 103 -7.33 5.62 13.69
N PRO A 104 -7.49 6.95 13.89
CA PRO A 104 -8.79 7.58 14.07
C PRO A 104 -9.54 7.68 12.73
N LEU A 105 -9.85 6.52 12.15
CA LEU A 105 -10.53 6.33 10.87
C LEU A 105 -11.87 5.63 11.11
N ARG A 106 -12.76 5.77 10.13
CA ARG A 106 -14.00 5.00 10.00
C ARG A 106 -14.15 4.51 8.57
N ILE A 107 -14.84 3.39 8.38
CA ILE A 107 -15.22 2.91 7.06
C ILE A 107 -16.30 3.85 6.50
N ASP A 108 -16.10 4.33 5.29
CA ASP A 108 -17.06 5.14 4.55
C ASP A 108 -17.78 4.31 3.48
N THR A 109 -17.01 3.52 2.70
CA THR A 109 -17.57 2.58 1.73
C THR A 109 -16.89 1.21 1.83
N LYS A 110 -17.69 0.15 1.61
CA LYS A 110 -17.27 -1.26 1.62
C LYS A 110 -17.70 -1.93 0.33
N TYR A 111 -16.75 -2.53 -0.37
CA TYR A 111 -16.98 -3.39 -1.52
C TYR A 111 -16.22 -4.71 -1.32
N CYS A 112 -16.90 -5.71 -0.78
CA CYS A 112 -16.34 -7.03 -0.52
C CYS A 112 -16.89 -8.05 -1.51
N ILE A 113 -15.99 -8.81 -2.12
CA ILE A 113 -16.32 -9.85 -3.10
C ILE A 113 -15.95 -11.26 -2.61
N CYS A 114 -15.58 -11.42 -1.34
CA CYS A 114 -15.20 -12.73 -0.77
C CYS A 114 -16.31 -13.79 -0.86
N GLU A 115 -17.57 -13.37 -0.96
CA GLU A 115 -18.75 -14.25 -1.09
C GLU A 115 -19.25 -14.36 -2.54
N ARG A 116 -18.60 -13.67 -3.48
CA ARG A 116 -18.99 -13.65 -4.89
C ARG A 116 -18.18 -14.70 -5.67
N PRO A 117 -18.77 -15.30 -6.73
CA PRO A 117 -18.05 -16.22 -7.60
C PRO A 117 -16.76 -15.61 -8.17
N PHE A 118 -15.77 -16.48 -8.40
CA PHE A 118 -14.49 -16.13 -9.02
C PHE A 118 -14.70 -15.35 -10.34
N GLY A 119 -13.92 -14.28 -10.55
CA GLY A 119 -13.93 -13.47 -11.79
C GLY A 119 -14.73 -12.17 -11.73
N PHE A 120 -15.42 -11.88 -10.60
CA PHE A 120 -16.21 -10.66 -10.45
C PHE A 120 -15.37 -9.38 -10.25
N SER A 121 -14.23 -9.48 -9.56
CA SER A 121 -13.23 -8.43 -9.41
C SER A 121 -11.90 -9.06 -8.94
N ALA A 122 -10.80 -8.32 -9.04
CA ALA A 122 -9.48 -8.72 -8.57
C ALA A 122 -9.15 -8.23 -7.15
N ALA A 123 -10.04 -7.46 -6.49
CA ALA A 123 -9.85 -7.01 -5.11
C ALA A 123 -11.17 -6.71 -4.38
N CYS A 124 -11.14 -6.90 -3.05
CA CYS A 124 -12.06 -6.23 -2.13
C CYS A 124 -11.54 -4.83 -1.82
N THR A 125 -12.40 -3.82 -1.81
CA THR A 125 -12.02 -2.42 -1.63
C THR A 125 -12.79 -1.81 -0.46
N TYR A 126 -12.07 -1.10 0.40
CA TYR A 126 -12.63 -0.37 1.53
C TYR A 126 -12.09 1.04 1.50
N THR A 127 -12.97 2.04 1.50
CA THR A 127 -12.58 3.43 1.65
C THR A 127 -12.81 3.86 3.09
N LEU A 128 -11.76 4.41 3.70
CA LEU A 128 -11.73 4.91 5.06
C LEU A 128 -11.51 6.42 5.04
N VAL A 129 -12.19 7.09 5.94
CA VAL A 129 -12.08 8.55 6.15
C VAL A 129 -11.83 8.83 7.63
N PRO A 130 -11.35 10.03 7.98
CA PRO A 130 -11.26 10.46 9.38
C PRO A 130 -12.55 10.20 10.14
N ARG A 131 -12.40 9.66 11.35
CA ARG A 131 -13.50 9.38 12.27
C ARG A 131 -14.28 10.66 12.62
N HIS A 132 -13.58 11.79 12.69
CA HIS A 132 -14.13 13.09 13.04
C HIS A 132 -13.75 14.16 12.02
N GLY A 133 -14.70 15.04 11.71
CA GLY A 133 -14.52 16.17 10.80
C GLY A 133 -14.60 15.82 9.31
N PRO A 134 -14.70 16.84 8.45
CA PRO A 134 -14.66 16.65 7.01
C PRO A 134 -13.24 16.27 6.59
N SER A 135 -13.14 15.46 5.52
CA SER A 135 -11.86 15.12 4.92
C SER A 135 -11.85 15.40 3.45
N ARG A 136 -10.73 15.94 2.97
CA ARG A 136 -10.41 16.02 1.53
C ARG A 136 -9.64 14.79 1.05
N GLN A 137 -9.34 13.87 1.96
CA GLN A 137 -8.50 12.71 1.72
C GLN A 137 -9.15 11.43 2.26
N GLU A 138 -8.91 10.35 1.55
CA GLU A 138 -9.35 9.02 1.92
C GLU A 138 -8.19 8.02 1.89
N LEU A 139 -8.26 7.03 2.77
CA LEU A 139 -7.41 5.85 2.74
C LEU A 139 -8.22 4.72 2.11
N GLN A 140 -7.76 4.19 1.00
CA GLN A 140 -8.35 3.01 0.39
C GLN A 140 -7.50 1.79 0.72
N ILE A 141 -8.09 0.83 1.41
CA ILE A 141 -7.51 -0.50 1.62
C ILE A 141 -8.05 -1.43 0.53
N ARG A 142 -7.13 -2.06 -0.23
CA ARG A 142 -7.46 -3.08 -1.22
C ARG A 142 -6.92 -4.42 -0.79
N PHE A 143 -7.78 -5.40 -0.60
CA PHE A 143 -7.35 -6.79 -0.43
C PHE A 143 -7.39 -7.46 -1.79
N ARG A 144 -6.22 -7.65 -2.37
CA ARG A 144 -6.07 -8.17 -3.72
C ARG A 144 -5.88 -9.67 -3.71
N TRP A 145 -6.57 -10.29 -4.66
CA TRP A 145 -6.46 -11.70 -4.99
C TRP A 145 -5.52 -11.83 -6.19
N VAL A 146 -4.56 -12.74 -6.13
CA VAL A 146 -3.81 -13.16 -7.31
C VAL A 146 -4.27 -14.57 -7.69
N PRO A 147 -5.06 -14.72 -8.75
CA PRO A 147 -5.45 -16.05 -9.20
C PRO A 147 -4.22 -16.88 -9.58
N GLY A 148 -4.07 -18.05 -8.95
CA GLY A 148 -3.21 -19.11 -9.47
C GLY A 148 -1.69 -18.90 -9.37
N GLN A 149 -1.18 -17.89 -8.68
CA GLN A 149 0.27 -17.77 -8.45
C GLN A 149 0.66 -18.28 -7.06
N ARG A 150 0.93 -19.59 -6.96
CA ARG A 150 1.77 -20.11 -5.87
C ARG A 150 3.16 -19.45 -5.83
N ASP A 151 3.62 -18.92 -6.98
CA ASP A 151 4.98 -18.40 -7.14
C ASP A 151 5.04 -16.85 -7.28
N TYR A 152 4.01 -16.12 -6.83
CA TYR A 152 3.99 -14.65 -6.90
C TYR A 152 5.19 -13.98 -6.20
N PRO A 153 5.65 -14.45 -5.01
CA PRO A 153 6.84 -13.88 -4.38
C PRO A 153 8.10 -13.96 -5.28
N GLU A 154 8.27 -15.07 -6.01
CA GLU A 154 9.39 -15.29 -6.92
C GLU A 154 9.28 -14.43 -8.18
N ALA A 155 8.07 -14.29 -8.72
CA ALA A 155 7.79 -13.42 -9.87
C ALA A 155 8.01 -11.93 -9.53
N PHE A 156 7.58 -11.48 -8.35
CA PHE A 156 7.78 -10.10 -7.88
C PHE A 156 9.26 -9.78 -7.65
N GLN A 157 10.01 -10.69 -7.02
CA GLN A 157 11.45 -10.54 -6.83
C GLN A 157 12.20 -10.52 -8.18
N SER A 158 11.78 -11.36 -9.14
CA SER A 158 12.36 -11.38 -10.48
C SER A 158 12.06 -10.10 -11.26
N ALA A 159 10.83 -9.59 -11.20
CA ALA A 159 10.45 -8.33 -11.82
C ALA A 159 11.21 -7.12 -11.23
N ARG A 160 11.51 -7.15 -9.93
CA ARG A 160 12.31 -6.11 -9.26
C ARG A 160 13.80 -6.20 -9.61
N ARG A 161 14.34 -7.40 -9.84
CA ARG A 161 15.71 -7.60 -10.35
C ARG A 161 15.89 -7.12 -11.80
N ASN A 162 14.88 -7.29 -12.63
CA ASN A 162 14.93 -6.92 -14.05
C ASN A 162 14.68 -5.42 -14.32
N ARG A 163 14.47 -4.61 -13.28
CA ARG A 163 14.33 -3.14 -13.36
C ARG A 163 15.54 -2.39 -12.79
N GLY A 164 16.64 -3.10 -12.51
CA GLY A 164 17.91 -2.53 -12.05
C GLY A 164 18.96 -2.48 -13.15
#